data_AF-A0A399XDD3-F1
#
_entry.id   AF-A0A399XDD3-F1
#
_cell.length_a   1.000
_cell.length_b   1.000
_cell.length_c   1.000
_cell.angle_alpha   90.00
_cell.angle_beta   90.00
_cell.angle_gamma   90.00
#
_symmetry.space_group_name_H-M   'P 1'
#
loop_
_entity.id
_entity.type
_entity.pdbx_description
1 polymer ?
#
loop_
_entity_poly.entity_id
_entity_poly.type
_entity_poly.pdbx_seq_one_letter_code
_entity_poly.pdbx_strand_id
1 'polypeptide(L)'
;MDQYSEKEYTEYQKKVIRNFYENKDLRLIQKLGELVSDMYLETNGKKRESGWKKIQKMLADLKVHPNEIEFLTKDKNLSVISKKLAEMF
;
A
#
# COMPACT_ATOMS: atom_id res chain seq x y z
N MET A 1 -2.99 23.71 13.89
CA MET A 1 -4.18 23.45 13.08
C MET A 1 -3.65 23.00 11.73
N ASP A 2 -3.30 21.72 11.63
CA ASP A 2 -2.66 21.20 10.43
C ASP A 2 -3.73 20.91 9.38
N GLN A 3 -3.69 21.70 8.31
CA GLN A 3 -4.51 21.59 7.12
C GLN A 3 -4.22 20.25 6.43
N TYR A 4 -5.07 19.25 6.66
CA TYR A 4 -5.18 18.12 5.73
C TYR A 4 -5.91 18.62 4.49
N SER A 5 -5.15 18.87 3.43
CA SER A 5 -5.68 19.21 2.12
C SER A 5 -6.58 18.06 1.63
N GLU A 6 -7.89 18.28 1.65
CA GLU A 6 -8.88 17.45 0.98
C GLU A 6 -8.53 17.39 -0.51
N LYS A 7 -7.79 16.35 -0.92
CA LYS A 7 -7.65 16.02 -2.34
C LYS A 7 -9.02 15.54 -2.81
N GLU A 8 -9.79 16.44 -3.43
CA GLU A 8 -11.02 16.10 -4.12
C GLU A 8 -10.71 15.10 -5.23
N TYR A 9 -10.94 13.82 -4.95
CA TYR A 9 -10.87 12.78 -5.94
C TYR A 9 -11.97 13.01 -6.98
N THR A 10 -11.63 12.97 -8.26
CA THR A 10 -12.62 13.00 -9.35
C THR A 10 -13.62 11.85 -9.19
N GLU A 11 -14.84 11.99 -9.72
CA GLU A 11 -15.88 10.95 -9.63
C GLU A 11 -15.40 9.58 -10.15
N TYR A 12 -14.53 9.60 -11.17
CA TYR A 12 -13.84 8.40 -11.65
C TYR A 12 -12.90 7.81 -10.60
N GLN A 13 -12.05 8.63 -9.96
CA GLN A 13 -11.17 8.20 -8.88
C GLN A 13 -11.96 7.68 -7.67
N LYS A 14 -13.07 8.32 -7.29
CA LYS A 14 -13.96 7.83 -6.23
C LYS A 14 -14.53 6.46 -6.56
N LYS A 15 -14.93 6.22 -7.82
CA LYS A 15 -15.42 4.91 -8.28
C LYS A 15 -14.32 3.85 -8.25
N VAL A 16 -13.09 4.20 -8.62
CA VAL A 16 -11.92 3.29 -8.52
C VAL A 16 -11.60 2.98 -7.05
N ILE A 17 -11.61 3.99 -6.18
CA ILE A 17 -11.41 3.84 -4.73
C ILE A 17 -12.52 2.96 -4.13
N ARG A 18 -13.77 3.16 -4.53
CA ARG A 18 -14.91 2.35 -4.09
C ARG A 18 -14.80 0.90 -4.55
N ASN A 19 -14.51 0.68 -5.84
CA ASN A 19 -14.28 -0.65 -6.40
C ASN A 19 -13.07 -1.37 -5.79
N PHE A 20 -12.05 -0.61 -5.37
CA PHE A 20 -10.89 -1.09 -4.62
C PHE A 20 -11.29 -1.68 -3.26
N TYR A 21 -12.29 -1.10 -2.58
CA TYR A 21 -12.84 -1.65 -1.33
C TYR A 21 -13.85 -2.77 -1.55
N GLU A 22 -14.55 -2.81 -2.69
CA GLU A 22 -15.58 -3.82 -3.00
C GLU A 22 -15.01 -5.20 -3.39
N ASN A 23 -13.73 -5.31 -3.79
CA ASN A 23 -13.12 -6.56 -4.27
C ASN A 23 -11.78 -6.88 -3.58
N LYS A 24 -11.70 -6.74 -2.24
CA LYS A 24 -10.50 -7.13 -1.50
C LYS A 24 -10.26 -8.64 -1.64
N ASP A 25 -9.24 -9.03 -2.39
CA ASP A 25 -8.67 -10.36 -2.27
C ASP A 25 -7.98 -10.44 -0.90
N LEU A 26 -8.74 -10.85 0.13
CA LEU A 26 -8.28 -10.96 1.51
C LEU A 26 -6.97 -11.76 1.62
N ARG A 27 -6.77 -12.73 0.72
CA ARG A 27 -5.54 -13.52 0.67
C ARG A 27 -4.34 -12.68 0.25
N LEU A 28 -4.50 -11.75 -0.69
CA LEU A 28 -3.43 -10.83 -1.09
C LEU A 28 -3.10 -9.84 0.03
N ILE A 29 -4.11 -9.36 0.76
CA ILE A 29 -3.92 -8.46 1.91
C ILE A 29 -3.15 -9.17 3.02
N GLN A 30 -3.54 -10.41 3.35
CA GLN A 30 -2.83 -11.23 4.34
C GLN A 30 -1.36 -11.43 3.96
N LYS A 31 -1.10 -11.84 2.71
CA LYS A 31 0.27 -12.01 2.19
C LYS A 31 1.08 -10.71 2.22
N LEU A 32 0.44 -9.56 1.98
CA LEU A 32 1.11 -8.27 2.04
C LEU A 32 1.51 -7.93 3.48
N GLY A 33 0.65 -8.24 4.45
CA GLY A 33 0.95 -8.13 5.88
C GLY A 33 2.12 -9.02 6.33
N GLU A 34 2.16 -10.26 5.85
CA GLU A 34 3.28 -11.19 6.09
C GLU A 34 4.60 -10.61 5.54
N LEU A 35 4.60 -10.18 4.27
CA LEU A 35 5.78 -9.59 3.62
C LEU A 35 6.28 -8.34 4.36
N VAL A 36 5.37 -7.46 4.78
CA VAL A 36 5.73 -6.24 5.53
C VAL A 36 6.36 -6.60 6.88
N SER A 37 5.83 -7.62 7.57
CA SER A 37 6.37 -8.10 8.85
C SER A 37 7.77 -8.68 8.68
N ASP A 38 7.99 -9.51 7.66
CA ASP A 38 9.33 -10.03 7.33
C ASP A 38 10.32 -8.89 7.04
N MET A 39 9.88 -7.84 6.34
CA MET A 39 10.72 -6.69 6.01
C MET A 39 11.13 -5.84 7.22
N TYR A 40 10.40 -5.87 8.34
CA TYR A 40 10.84 -5.23 9.58
C TYR A 40 12.05 -5.93 10.20
N LEU A 41 12.17 -7.24 10.02
CA LEU A 41 13.27 -8.05 10.54
C LEU A 41 14.47 -8.11 9.57
N GLU A 42 14.26 -7.78 8.29
CA GLU A 42 15.29 -7.85 7.27
C GLU A 42 16.32 -6.71 7.39
N THR A 43 17.59 -7.08 7.59
CA THR A 43 18.71 -6.14 7.71
C THR A 43 19.54 -6.04 6.43
N ASN A 44 19.40 -6.98 5.50
CA ASN A 44 20.13 -6.97 4.24
C ASN A 44 19.52 -5.99 3.24
N GLY A 45 20.28 -4.97 2.85
CA GLY A 45 19.83 -3.92 1.91
C GLY A 45 19.27 -4.46 0.59
N LYS A 46 19.94 -5.45 -0.03
CA LYS A 46 19.48 -6.04 -1.31
C LYS A 46 18.14 -6.76 -1.15
N LYS A 47 17.95 -7.48 -0.05
CA LYS A 47 16.68 -8.16 0.25
C LYS A 47 15.57 -7.16 0.55
N ARG A 48 15.86 -6.06 1.26
CA ARG A 48 14.89 -4.98 1.47
C ARG A 48 14.43 -4.36 0.16
N GLU A 49 15.36 -4.09 -0.78
CA GLU A 49 14.99 -3.58 -2.10
C GLU A 49 14.11 -4.56 -2.89
N SER A 50 14.42 -5.85 -2.85
CA SER A 50 13.57 -6.89 -3.43
C SER A 50 12.18 -6.93 -2.78
N GLY A 51 12.13 -6.80 -1.45
CA GLY A 51 10.89 -6.70 -0.69
C GLY A 51 10.03 -5.52 -1.12
N TRP A 52 10.63 -4.34 -1.31
CA TRP A 52 9.92 -3.15 -1.80
C TRP A 52 9.32 -3.35 -3.18
N LYS A 53 10.06 -3.97 -4.11
CA LYS A 53 9.53 -4.32 -5.44
C LYS A 53 8.33 -5.26 -5.35
N LYS A 54 8.37 -6.22 -4.42
CA LYS A 54 7.24 -7.14 -4.16
C LYS A 54 6.05 -6.38 -3.58
N ILE A 55 6.25 -5.50 -2.60
CA ILE A 55 5.19 -4.63 -2.04
C ILE A 55 4.50 -3.83 -3.14
N GLN A 56 5.27 -3.15 -4.00
CA GLN A 56 4.72 -2.36 -5.11
C GLN A 56 3.86 -3.21 -6.04
N LYS A 57 4.34 -4.40 -6.40
CA LYS A 57 3.59 -5.34 -7.24
C LYS A 57 2.28 -5.77 -6.58
N MET A 58 2.32 -6.14 -5.29
CA MET A 58 1.13 -6.59 -4.56
C MET A 58 0.10 -5.47 -4.40
N LEU A 59 0.53 -4.23 -4.15
CA LEU A 59 -0.36 -3.08 -4.14
C LEU A 59 -1.03 -2.86 -5.51
N ALA A 60 -0.29 -3.03 -6.61
CA ALA A 60 -0.85 -2.97 -7.96
C ALA A 60 -1.85 -4.11 -8.24
N ASP A 61 -1.55 -5.33 -7.78
CA ASP A 61 -2.44 -6.49 -7.89
C ASP A 61 -3.73 -6.27 -7.09
N LEU A 62 -3.64 -5.62 -5.93
CA LEU A 62 -4.77 -5.15 -5.13
C LEU A 62 -5.55 -3.99 -5.77
N LYS A 63 -5.11 -3.48 -6.94
CA LYS A 63 -5.69 -2.32 -7.65
C LYS A 63 -5.51 -0.98 -6.94
N VAL A 64 -4.49 -0.83 -6.08
CA VAL A 64 -4.11 0.48 -5.53
C VAL A 64 -3.68 1.39 -6.69
N HIS A 65 -4.11 2.66 -6.65
CA HIS A 65 -3.78 3.61 -7.71
C HIS A 65 -2.24 3.84 -7.80
N PRO A 66 -1.63 3.90 -8.99
CA PRO A 66 -0.17 4.05 -9.13
C PRO A 66 0.44 5.22 -8.37
N ASN A 67 -0.21 6.40 -8.38
CA ASN A 67 0.24 7.56 -7.60
C ASN A 67 0.26 7.29 -6.09
N GLU A 68 -0.68 6.48 -5.60
CA GLU A 68 -0.73 6.09 -4.19
C GLU A 68 0.36 5.06 -3.89
N ILE A 69 0.62 4.09 -4.78
CA ILE A 69 1.76 3.16 -4.65
C ILE A 69 3.09 3.93 -4.58
N GLU A 70 3.27 4.94 -5.45
CA GLU A 70 4.46 5.77 -5.43
C GLU A 70 4.60 6.51 -4.10
N PHE A 71 3.55 7.19 -3.65
CA PHE A 71 3.54 7.88 -2.36
C PHE A 71 3.85 6.93 -1.18
N LEU A 72 3.22 5.76 -1.16
CA LEU A 72 3.39 4.74 -0.11
C LEU A 72 4.81 4.16 -0.08
N THR A 73 5.50 4.10 -1.21
CA THR A 73 6.80 3.42 -1.34
C THR A 73 7.99 4.37 -1.51
N LYS A 74 7.75 5.66 -1.74
CA LYS A 74 8.78 6.70 -1.96
C LYS A 74 9.82 6.73 -0.84
N ASP A 75 9.35 6.83 0.40
CA ASP A 75 10.24 6.96 1.56
C ASP A 75 10.69 5.61 2.11
N LYS A 76 10.31 4.51 1.46
CA LYS A 76 10.60 3.13 1.90
C LYS A 76 10.30 2.93 3.39
N ASN A 77 9.20 3.50 3.85
CA ASN A 77 8.77 3.46 5.24
C ASN A 77 7.68 2.40 5.43
N LEU A 78 8.06 1.27 6.06
CA LEU A 78 7.14 0.15 6.29
C LEU A 78 5.96 0.56 7.18
N SER A 79 6.10 1.54 8.07
CA SER A 79 5.02 1.97 8.96
C SER A 79 3.88 2.64 8.22
N VAL A 80 4.16 3.29 7.09
CA VAL A 80 3.12 3.86 6.21
C VAL A 80 2.31 2.73 5.56
N ILE A 81 2.98 1.66 5.12
CA ILE A 81 2.33 0.48 4.56
C ILE A 81 1.48 -0.23 5.63
N SER A 82 2.02 -0.41 6.84
CA SER A 82 1.31 -1.04 7.96
C SER A 82 0.02 -0.29 8.33
N LYS A 83 0.07 1.06 8.37
CA LYS A 83 -1.13 1.88 8.61
C LYS A 83 -2.17 1.68 7.52
N LYS A 84 -1.73 1.74 6.26
CA LYS A 84 -2.62 1.56 5.10
C LYS A 84 -3.26 0.17 5.07
N LEU A 85 -2.53 -0.87 5.49
CA LEU A 85 -3.09 -2.22 5.67
C LEU A 85 -4.15 -2.27 6.76
N ALA A 86 -3.93 -1.61 7.90
CA ALA A 86 -4.90 -1.57 8.99
C ALA A 86 -6.23 -0.92 8.58
N GLU A 87 -6.20 0.08 7.69
CA GLU A 87 -7.42 0.67 7.10
C GLU A 87 -8.12 -0.25 6.07
N MET A 88 -7.44 -1.31 5.62
CA MET A 88 -8.01 -2.33 4.74
C MET A 88 -8.65 -3.50 5.47
N PHE A 89 -8.50 -3.62 6.79
CA PHE A 89 -9.25 -4.58 7.61
C PHE A 89 -10.49 -3.91 8.19
#